data_AF-A0A2H1WIC1-F1
#
_entry.id   AF-A0A2H1WIC1-F1
#
_cell.length_a   1.000
_cell.length_b   1.000
_cell.length_c   1.000
_cell.angle_alpha   90.00
_cell.angle_beta   90.00
_cell.angle_gamma   90.00
#
_symmetry.space_group_name_H-M   'P 1'
#
loop_
_entity.id
_entity.type
_entity.pdbx_description
1 polymer ?
#
loop_
_entity_poly.entity_id
_entity_poly.type
_entity_poly.pdbx_seq_one_letter_code
_entity_poly.pdbx_strand_id
1 'polypeptide(L)'
;LFIGSRLTRKTPASYADGVYMMAGVDRPGARTLSKLFMRGQDGLPSLANRTALLAFFGQVVTGEIVMASESGCPIEHHRIPVDKCDHMYDPECNGAKYMPFLRAAYDRNTGQSPNSPREQVIIFYQATEDKNFL
;
A
#
# COMPACT_ATOMS: atom_id res chain seq x y z
N LEU A 1 -1.82 -14.73 14.31
CA LEU A 1 -0.78 -14.38 13.32
C LEU A 1 0.46 -13.97 14.10
N PHE A 2 1.64 -14.47 13.74
CA PHE A 2 2.88 -14.16 14.46
C PHE A 2 3.64 -13.04 13.73
N ILE A 3 4.35 -12.19 14.46
CA ILE A 3 5.27 -11.19 13.88
C ILE A 3 6.26 -11.92 12.95
N GLY A 4 6.47 -11.37 11.75
CA GLY A 4 7.37 -11.94 10.75
C GLY A 4 6.77 -13.11 9.96
N SER A 5 5.52 -13.52 10.24
CA SER A 5 4.84 -14.52 9.40
C SER A 5 4.43 -13.95 8.04
N ARG A 6 4.40 -14.82 7.03
CA ARG A 6 4.02 -14.47 5.65
C ARG A 6 2.51 -14.25 5.54
N LEU A 7 2.10 -13.31 4.69
CA LEU A 7 0.70 -13.13 4.33
C LEU A 7 0.20 -14.31 3.48
N THR A 8 -0.94 -14.89 3.87
CA THR A 8 -1.57 -15.98 3.14
C THR A 8 -2.04 -15.54 1.76
N ARG A 9 -1.66 -16.29 0.72
CA ARG A 9 -2.10 -16.08 -0.65
C ARG A 9 -3.29 -16.97 -1.00
N LYS A 10 -4.38 -16.37 -1.51
CA LYS A 10 -5.52 -17.12 -2.07
C LYS A 10 -5.30 -17.54 -3.54
N THR A 11 -4.40 -16.85 -4.24
CA THR A 11 -4.01 -17.10 -5.63
C THR A 11 -2.49 -16.98 -5.76
N PRO A 12 -1.86 -17.56 -6.80
CA PRO A 12 -0.44 -17.34 -7.07
C PRO A 12 -0.08 -15.85 -7.16
N ALA A 13 1.18 -15.52 -6.86
CA ALA A 13 1.69 -14.16 -6.96
C ALA A 13 1.73 -13.70 -8.43
N SER A 14 1.33 -12.45 -8.68
CA SER A 14 1.39 -11.83 -10.01
C SER A 14 2.46 -10.75 -10.02
N TYR A 15 3.66 -11.12 -10.46
CA TYR A 15 4.79 -10.22 -10.70
C TYR A 15 5.13 -10.20 -12.20
N ALA A 16 5.67 -9.10 -12.71
CA ALA A 16 5.98 -8.96 -14.14
C ALA A 16 7.05 -9.96 -14.61
N ASP A 17 8.00 -10.27 -13.73
CA ASP A 17 9.06 -11.27 -13.93
C ASP A 17 8.72 -12.63 -13.31
N GLY A 18 7.52 -12.79 -12.76
CA GLY A 18 7.12 -13.98 -11.99
C GLY A 18 7.79 -14.12 -10.62
N VAL A 19 8.61 -13.15 -10.18
CA VAL A 19 9.40 -13.27 -8.94
C VAL A 19 9.15 -12.11 -7.98
N TYR A 20 9.50 -10.88 -8.36
CA TYR A 20 9.42 -9.73 -7.45
C TYR A 20 9.16 -8.38 -8.14
N MET A 21 9.32 -8.25 -9.45
CA MET A 21 9.07 -6.98 -10.14
C MET A 21 7.57 -6.68 -10.15
N MET A 22 7.18 -5.48 -9.72
CA MET A 22 5.76 -5.10 -9.65
C MET A 22 5.09 -5.28 -11.01
N ALA A 23 3.97 -6.00 -11.02
CA ALA A 23 3.15 -6.16 -12.21
C ALA A 23 2.43 -4.87 -12.55
N GLY A 24 1.91 -4.81 -13.78
CA GLY A 24 1.02 -3.74 -14.21
C GLY A 24 1.69 -2.56 -14.89
N VAL A 25 2.86 -2.77 -15.52
CA VAL A 25 3.46 -1.80 -16.45
C VAL A 25 2.53 -1.43 -17.61
N ASP A 26 1.60 -2.32 -17.94
CA ASP A 26 0.54 -2.20 -18.94
C ASP A 26 -0.79 -1.68 -18.37
N ARG A 27 -0.88 -1.40 -17.06
CA ARG A 27 -2.10 -0.93 -16.39
C ARG A 27 -2.10 0.60 -16.28
N PRO A 28 -3.28 1.24 -16.21
CA PRO A 28 -3.37 2.67 -15.92
C PRO A 28 -2.72 3.02 -14.57
N GLY A 29 -2.14 4.21 -14.47
CA GLY A 29 -1.47 4.67 -13.26
C GLY A 29 -2.39 4.77 -12.05
N ALA A 30 -1.85 4.49 -10.85
CA ALA A 30 -2.64 4.49 -9.61
C ALA A 30 -3.33 5.83 -9.34
N ARG A 31 -2.68 6.97 -9.65
CA ARG A 31 -3.29 8.30 -9.51
C ARG A 31 -4.44 8.50 -10.51
N THR A 32 -4.28 8.06 -11.74
CA THR A 32 -5.32 8.14 -12.78
C THR A 32 -6.57 7.37 -12.35
N LEU A 33 -6.40 6.13 -11.86
CA LEU A 33 -7.52 5.32 -11.34
C LEU A 33 -8.15 5.94 -10.09
N SER A 34 -7.35 6.48 -9.17
CA SER A 34 -7.84 7.18 -7.98
C SER A 34 -8.75 8.35 -8.36
N LYS A 35 -8.36 9.17 -9.34
CA LYS A 35 -9.20 10.28 -9.82
C LYS A 35 -10.48 9.80 -10.47
N LEU A 36 -10.41 8.72 -11.24
CA LEU A 36 -11.56 8.19 -11.97
C LEU A 36 -12.61 7.59 -11.03
N PHE A 37 -12.19 6.87 -9.99
CA PHE A 37 -13.10 6.10 -9.13
C PHE A 37 -13.41 6.75 -7.78
N MET A 38 -12.46 7.48 -7.20
CA MET A 38 -12.57 7.98 -5.82
C MET A 38 -12.96 9.45 -5.74
N ARG A 39 -12.98 10.18 -6.86
CA ARG A 39 -13.45 11.57 -6.89
C ARG A 39 -14.98 11.57 -6.85
N GLY A 40 -15.54 12.29 -5.88
CA GLY A 40 -16.99 12.39 -5.70
C GLY A 40 -17.38 13.58 -4.82
N GLN A 41 -18.66 13.65 -4.49
CA GLN A 41 -19.20 14.63 -3.55
C GLN A 41 -19.08 14.13 -2.11
N ASP A 42 -18.59 14.98 -1.21
CA ASP A 42 -18.52 14.68 0.21
C ASP A 42 -19.89 14.80 0.90
N GLY A 43 -20.00 14.28 2.12
CA GLY A 43 -21.22 14.39 2.94
C GLY A 43 -22.33 13.40 2.59
N LEU A 44 -22.07 12.45 1.69
CA LEU A 44 -23.00 11.34 1.43
C LEU A 44 -23.08 10.42 2.66
N PRO A 45 -24.27 10.26 3.28
CA PRO A 45 -24.41 9.46 4.49
C PRO A 45 -24.32 7.96 4.20
N SER A 46 -24.03 7.17 5.23
CA SER A 46 -24.09 5.71 5.11
C SER A 46 -25.52 5.24 4.83
N LEU A 47 -25.72 4.50 3.74
CA LEU A 47 -27.01 3.87 3.41
C LEU A 47 -27.50 2.87 4.47
N ALA A 48 -26.58 2.39 5.32
CA ALA A 48 -26.86 1.44 6.39
C ALA A 48 -26.81 2.10 7.79
N ASN A 49 -26.91 3.44 7.88
CA ASN A 49 -26.89 4.21 9.13
C ASN A 49 -25.69 3.89 10.04
N ARG A 50 -24.53 3.59 9.43
CA ARG A 50 -23.30 3.30 10.18
C ARG A 50 -22.71 4.58 10.75
N THR A 51 -22.23 4.48 11.99
CA THR A 51 -21.57 5.60 12.68
C THR A 51 -20.12 5.76 12.21
N ALA A 52 -19.57 6.96 12.37
CA ALA A 52 -18.14 7.19 12.16
C ALA A 52 -17.27 6.34 13.08
N LEU A 53 -17.72 6.12 14.33
CA LEU A 53 -17.03 5.27 15.31
C LEU A 53 -16.81 3.84 14.78
N LEU A 54 -17.78 3.27 14.06
CA LEU A 54 -17.63 1.94 13.46
C LEU A 54 -16.45 1.89 12.47
N ALA A 55 -16.26 2.93 11.66
CA ALA A 55 -15.16 2.99 10.70
C ALA A 55 -13.79 3.07 11.41
N PHE A 56 -13.66 3.91 12.42
CA PHE A 56 -12.43 4.02 13.23
C PHE A 56 -12.14 2.75 14.03
N PHE A 57 -13.17 2.12 14.60
CA PHE A 57 -13.01 0.84 15.28
C PHE A 57 -12.51 -0.24 14.30
N GLY A 58 -13.02 -0.25 13.06
CA GLY A 58 -12.52 -1.13 12.01
C GLY A 58 -11.03 -0.92 11.69
N GLN A 59 -10.53 0.32 11.77
CA GLN A 59 -9.10 0.60 11.63
C GLN A 59 -8.28 0.00 12.78
N VAL A 60 -8.75 0.14 14.03
CA VAL A 60 -8.09 -0.49 15.20
C VAL A 60 -8.04 -2.00 15.04
N VAL A 61 -9.18 -2.64 14.74
CA VAL A 61 -9.24 -4.09 14.53
C VAL A 61 -8.31 -4.53 13.39
N THR A 62 -8.26 -3.78 12.29
CA THR A 62 -7.37 -4.11 11.17
C THR A 62 -5.89 -3.96 11.57
N GLY A 63 -5.54 -2.90 12.30
CA GLY A 63 -4.19 -2.66 12.78
C GLY A 63 -3.68 -3.76 13.72
N GLU A 64 -4.56 -4.34 14.53
CA GLU A 64 -4.25 -5.48 15.42
C GLU A 64 -4.16 -6.82 14.68
N ILE A 65 -4.80 -6.96 13.52
CA ILE A 65 -4.80 -8.22 12.74
C ILE A 65 -3.66 -8.26 11.74
N VAL A 66 -3.41 -7.15 11.04
CA VAL A 66 -2.45 -7.10 9.93
C VAL A 66 -1.86 -5.71 9.78
N MET A 67 -0.53 -5.65 9.78
CA MET A 67 0.23 -4.49 9.36
C MET A 67 1.35 -4.98 8.44
N ALA A 68 1.33 -4.50 7.20
CA ALA A 68 2.24 -4.95 6.14
C ALA A 68 2.60 -3.79 5.18
N SER A 69 2.43 -2.54 5.64
CA SER A 69 2.73 -1.33 4.89
C SER A 69 4.12 -0.77 5.20
N GLU A 70 4.73 -1.20 6.30
CA GLU A 70 6.08 -0.84 6.71
C GLU A 70 7.11 -1.22 5.63
N SER A 71 8.03 -0.29 5.35
CA SER A 71 9.03 -0.48 4.29
C SER A 71 10.10 -1.48 4.70
N GLY A 72 10.52 -2.33 3.76
CA GLY A 72 11.59 -3.30 3.99
C GLY A 72 13.00 -2.77 3.72
N CYS A 73 13.99 -3.61 4.02
CA CYS A 73 15.38 -3.42 3.62
C CYS A 73 15.78 -4.46 2.55
N PRO A 74 16.43 -4.05 1.44
CA PRO A 74 16.79 -2.68 1.07
C PRO A 74 15.57 -1.81 0.73
N ILE A 75 15.72 -0.49 0.83
CA ILE A 75 14.65 0.45 0.52
C ILE A 75 14.39 0.41 -1.00
N GLU A 76 13.22 -0.11 -1.36
CA GLU A 76 12.76 -0.15 -2.75
C GLU A 76 11.68 0.90 -2.97
N HIS A 77 11.96 1.85 -3.87
CA HIS A 77 11.02 2.89 -4.24
C HIS A 77 10.38 2.61 -5.60
N HIS A 78 9.10 2.91 -5.70
CA HIS A 78 8.35 3.00 -6.93
C HIS A 78 7.86 4.43 -7.12
N ARG A 79 7.75 4.87 -8.37
CA ARG A 79 7.21 6.18 -8.69
C ARG A 79 5.80 6.00 -9.20
N ILE A 80 4.83 6.59 -8.50
CA ILE A 80 3.47 6.69 -9.01
C ILE A 80 3.43 7.94 -9.89
N PRO A 81 3.27 7.81 -11.22
CA PRO A 81 3.23 8.95 -12.11
C PRO A 81 2.02 9.83 -11.81
N VAL A 82 2.22 11.14 -11.86
CA VAL A 82 1.15 12.14 -11.73
C VAL A 82 0.89 12.72 -13.12
N ASP A 83 -0.37 12.73 -13.52
CA ASP A 83 -0.77 13.34 -14.80
C ASP A 83 -0.41 14.83 -14.82
N LYS A 84 0.00 15.34 -15.98
CA LYS A 84 0.20 16.78 -16.16
C LYS A 84 -1.08 17.54 -15.81
N CYS A 85 -0.96 18.68 -15.14
CA CYS A 85 -2.09 19.47 -14.67
C CYS A 85 -2.99 18.74 -13.66
N ASP A 86 -2.45 17.76 -12.91
CA ASP A 86 -3.20 17.21 -11.79
C ASP A 86 -3.51 18.31 -10.77
N HIS A 87 -4.79 18.58 -10.53
CA HIS A 87 -5.24 19.68 -9.66
C HIS A 87 -4.60 19.70 -8.26
N MET A 88 -4.20 18.53 -7.73
CA MET A 88 -3.68 18.40 -6.37
C MET A 88 -2.16 18.29 -6.36
N TYR A 89 -1.57 17.54 -7.30
CA TYR A 89 -0.15 17.19 -7.28
C TYR A 89 0.70 17.85 -8.39
N ASP A 90 0.07 18.53 -9.35
CA ASP A 90 0.71 19.34 -10.40
C ASP A 90 -0.15 20.57 -10.79
N PRO A 91 -0.48 21.48 -9.84
CA PRO A 91 -1.38 22.61 -10.11
C PRO A 91 -0.82 23.62 -11.12
N GLU A 92 0.50 23.70 -11.25
CA GLU A 92 1.19 24.59 -12.19
C GLU A 92 1.34 23.98 -13.60
N CYS A 93 0.80 22.78 -13.85
CA CYS A 93 0.90 22.11 -15.14
C CYS A 93 2.34 21.88 -15.63
N ASN A 94 3.30 21.73 -14.72
CA ASN A 94 4.71 21.53 -15.09
C ASN A 94 4.95 20.15 -15.72
N GLY A 95 4.13 19.14 -15.35
CA GLY A 95 4.33 17.76 -15.75
C GLY A 95 5.52 17.10 -15.07
N ALA A 96 5.80 15.84 -15.47
CA ALA A 96 6.89 15.01 -14.93
C ALA A 96 6.95 14.88 -13.39
N LYS A 97 5.82 15.13 -12.71
CA LYS A 97 5.67 14.93 -11.26
C LYS A 97 5.40 13.46 -10.97
N TYR A 98 5.81 12.99 -9.80
CA TYR A 98 5.49 11.66 -9.30
C TYR A 98 5.37 11.66 -7.78
N MET A 99 4.58 10.74 -7.24
CA MET A 99 4.55 10.45 -5.80
C MET A 99 5.48 9.28 -5.50
N PRO A 100 6.37 9.38 -4.49
CA PRO A 100 7.19 8.25 -4.07
C PRO A 100 6.33 7.22 -3.32
N PHE A 101 6.52 5.94 -3.66
CA PHE A 101 5.88 4.81 -2.99
C PHE A 101 6.95 3.82 -2.55
N LEU A 102 7.00 3.50 -1.26
CA LEU A 102 7.93 2.51 -0.72
C LEU A 102 7.28 1.13 -0.74
N ARG A 103 8.04 0.13 -1.18
CA ARG A 103 7.57 -1.25 -1.15
C ARG A 103 7.65 -1.81 0.26
N ALA A 104 6.61 -2.55 0.62
CA ALA A 104 6.50 -3.22 1.91
C ALA A 104 7.61 -4.25 2.15
N ALA A 105 7.93 -4.50 3.42
CA ALA A 105 8.84 -5.57 3.80
C ALA A 105 8.31 -6.95 3.43
N TYR A 106 9.25 -7.87 3.25
CA TYR A 106 8.99 -9.22 2.75
C TYR A 106 9.95 -10.22 3.38
N ASP A 107 9.61 -11.51 3.30
CA ASP A 107 10.48 -12.59 3.78
C ASP A 107 11.72 -12.69 2.87
N ARG A 108 12.89 -12.45 3.46
CA ARG A 108 14.19 -12.46 2.77
C ARG A 108 14.56 -13.81 2.15
N ASN A 109 13.90 -14.89 2.56
CA ASN A 109 14.07 -16.23 1.98
C ASN A 109 13.22 -16.44 0.70
N THR A 110 12.47 -15.41 0.26
CA THR A 110 11.61 -15.44 -0.94
C THR A 110 11.99 -14.35 -1.93
N GLY A 111 11.42 -14.39 -3.13
CA GLY A 111 11.64 -13.36 -4.16
C GLY A 111 12.95 -13.49 -4.92
N GLN A 112 13.54 -14.70 -4.96
CA GLN A 112 14.78 -15.00 -5.68
C GLN A 112 14.59 -15.95 -6.87
N SER A 113 13.43 -16.62 -6.97
CA SER A 113 13.13 -17.52 -8.09
C SER A 113 11.63 -17.61 -8.39
N PRO A 114 11.22 -18.02 -9.60
CA PRO A 114 9.79 -18.18 -9.95
C PRO A 114 9.04 -19.20 -9.07
N ASN A 115 9.77 -20.18 -8.51
CA ASN A 115 9.20 -21.18 -7.59
C ASN A 115 9.09 -20.66 -6.15
N SER A 116 9.70 -19.53 -5.84
CA SER A 116 9.61 -18.85 -4.55
C SER A 116 9.48 -17.34 -4.77
N PRO A 117 8.34 -16.87 -5.32
CA PRO A 117 8.10 -15.46 -5.55
C PRO A 117 8.02 -14.70 -4.22
N ARG A 118 8.22 -13.38 -4.26
CA ARG A 118 8.29 -12.53 -3.06
C ARG A 118 7.02 -12.62 -2.22
N GLU A 119 7.17 -12.84 -0.91
CA GLU A 119 6.07 -12.90 0.06
C GLU A 119 6.20 -11.81 1.13
N GLN A 120 5.18 -10.95 1.24
CA GLN A 120 5.11 -9.90 2.26
C GLN A 120 4.91 -10.50 3.65
N VAL A 121 5.50 -9.85 4.66
CA VAL A 121 5.40 -10.28 6.05
C VAL A 121 4.52 -9.33 6.86
N ILE A 122 3.91 -9.88 7.91
CA ILE A 122 3.22 -9.10 8.92
C ILE A 122 4.24 -8.54 9.89
N ILE A 123 4.20 -7.23 10.07
CA ILE A 123 5.05 -6.48 10.95
C ILE A 123 4.10 -5.86 11.96
N PHE A 124 4.14 -6.31 13.20
CA PHE A 124 3.56 -5.50 14.27
C PHE A 124 4.68 -4.67 14.84
N TYR A 125 4.39 -3.40 15.13
CA TYR A 125 5.19 -2.68 16.09
C TYR A 125 5.21 -3.54 17.37
N GLN A 126 6.38 -4.03 17.77
CA GLN A 126 6.73 -3.69 19.15
C GLN A 126 6.69 -2.18 19.13
N ALA A 127 5.83 -1.57 19.92
CA ALA A 127 6.08 -0.21 20.34
C ALA A 127 7.49 -0.28 20.96
N THR A 128 8.52 -0.05 20.15
CA THR A 128 9.79 0.42 20.64
C THR A 128 9.39 1.59 21.52
N GLU A 129 9.82 1.55 22.77
CA GLU A 129 9.69 2.63 23.72
C GLU A 129 10.30 3.90 23.11
N ASP A 130 9.61 4.57 22.20
CA ASP A 130 9.84 5.97 21.87
C ASP A 130 9.25 6.75 23.05
N LYS A 131 9.98 6.68 24.17
CA LYS A 131 9.88 7.59 25.30
C LYS A 131 10.34 8.97 24.86
N ASN A 132 9.62 9.61 23.94
CA ASN A 132 9.70 11.05 23.66
C ASN A 132 8.54 11.47 22.75
N PHE A 133 7.32 11.33 23.27
CA PHE A 133 6.20 12.16 22.82
C PHE A 133 5.58 12.88 24.02
N LEU A 134 6.39 13.74 24.65
CA LEU A 134 6.02 14.95 25.38
C LEU A 134 7.13 15.98 25.17
#